data_AF-A0A6V8D563-F1
#
_entry.id   AF-A0A6V8D563-F1
#
_cell.length_a   1.000
_cell.length_b   1.000
_cell.length_c   1.000
_cell.angle_alpha   90.00
_cell.angle_beta   90.00
_cell.angle_gamma   90.00
#
_symmetry.space_group_name_H-M   'P 1'
#
loop_
_entity.id
_entity.type
_entity.pdbx_description
1 polymer ?
#
loop_
_entity_poly.entity_id
_entity_poly.type
_entity_poly.pdbx_seq_one_letter_code
_entity_poly.pdbx_strand_id
1 'polypeptide(L)'
;CDTDTNSCLPLSQQGAEGVLSRPDLTFTWFTMNPADPLDANLDPDQDGNWDCTGAGCVYEPYTNFQEFYAVTDSDFSSPNGVRLSGLIYDGQVVLEWWQFRAATLNFDETGSSAVNYLKMDQSFSNDIRYAYIVDDKDTNFLSLDAGDDEVHLAGNWTDAWDIYYEGSPFSAPVRGVGEHEFGWYLLDHDNDHIAEGTDPTNWDTDGDWMVDWFEVHDDEEDGVRGDSSPIRYDSRQTG
;
A
#
# COMPACT_ATOMS: atom_id res chain seq x y z
N CYS A 1 9.78 -3.40 -21.18
CA CYS A 1 10.78 -2.47 -20.65
C CYS A 1 12.13 -2.68 -21.29
N ASP A 2 12.75 -1.59 -21.71
CA ASP A 2 14.09 -1.55 -22.30
C ASP A 2 14.88 -0.35 -21.74
N THR A 3 16.09 -0.14 -22.24
CA THR A 3 16.97 0.98 -21.80
C THR A 3 16.47 2.36 -22.18
N ASP A 4 15.38 2.47 -22.94
CA ASP A 4 14.77 3.76 -23.31
C ASP A 4 13.60 4.12 -22.36
N THR A 5 13.24 3.23 -21.42
CA THR A 5 12.21 3.46 -20.39
C THR A 5 12.88 3.88 -19.07
N ASN A 6 12.29 4.82 -18.31
CA ASN A 6 12.86 5.24 -17.02
C ASN A 6 12.51 4.30 -15.86
N SER A 7 11.33 3.66 -15.91
CA SER A 7 10.80 2.80 -14.87
C SER A 7 9.80 1.78 -15.45
N CYS A 8 9.59 0.66 -14.76
CA CYS A 8 8.95 -0.54 -15.29
C CYS A 8 8.10 -1.30 -14.27
N LEU A 9 6.84 -1.62 -14.64
CA LEU A 9 6.03 -2.57 -13.87
C LEU A 9 6.65 -3.99 -13.93
N PRO A 10 6.69 -4.74 -12.82
CA PRO A 10 7.30 -6.06 -12.69
C PRO A 10 6.44 -7.19 -13.28
N LEU A 11 5.57 -6.91 -14.25
CA LEU A 11 4.76 -7.95 -14.90
C LEU A 11 5.66 -8.99 -15.60
N SER A 12 5.33 -10.26 -15.42
CA SER A 12 6.03 -11.36 -16.07
C SER A 12 5.42 -11.67 -17.44
N GLN A 13 6.25 -11.80 -18.48
CA GLN A 13 5.79 -12.15 -19.83
C GLN A 13 6.08 -13.61 -20.15
N GLN A 14 5.03 -14.42 -20.31
CA GLN A 14 5.18 -15.84 -20.62
C GLN A 14 5.30 -16.12 -22.13
N GLY A 15 6.52 -16.02 -22.67
CA GLY A 15 6.80 -16.35 -24.07
C GLY A 15 6.52 -15.21 -25.07
N ALA A 16 6.78 -15.45 -26.36
CA ALA A 16 6.82 -14.40 -27.39
C ALA A 16 5.45 -13.80 -27.76
N GLU A 17 4.34 -14.49 -27.45
CA GLU A 17 2.96 -13.96 -27.54
C GLU A 17 2.34 -13.77 -26.14
N GLY A 18 3.20 -13.65 -25.12
CA GLY A 18 2.91 -14.11 -23.76
C GLY A 18 1.81 -13.38 -23.00
N VAL A 19 1.08 -14.18 -22.22
CA VAL A 19 0.28 -13.73 -21.08
C VAL A 19 1.13 -12.78 -20.22
N LEU A 20 0.57 -11.61 -19.91
CA LEU A 20 1.13 -10.69 -18.92
C LEU A 20 0.61 -11.14 -17.57
N SER A 21 1.40 -11.92 -16.86
CA SER A 21 1.05 -12.45 -15.54
C SER A 21 1.69 -11.63 -14.43
N ARG A 22 1.18 -11.80 -13.21
CA ARG A 22 1.82 -11.32 -11.97
C ARG A 22 3.28 -11.80 -11.88
N PRO A 23 4.14 -11.13 -11.11
CA PRO A 23 5.53 -11.55 -10.89
C PRO A 23 5.62 -13.01 -10.39
N ASP A 24 6.67 -13.75 -10.79
CA ASP A 24 6.93 -15.08 -10.26
C ASP A 24 7.82 -15.00 -9.02
N LEU A 25 7.20 -15.08 -7.84
CA LEU A 25 7.85 -14.98 -6.53
C LEU A 25 8.09 -16.35 -5.87
N THR A 26 8.06 -17.47 -6.63
CA THR A 26 8.10 -18.85 -6.06
C THR A 26 9.36 -19.21 -5.23
N PHE A 27 10.37 -18.35 -5.17
CA PHE A 27 11.58 -18.54 -4.35
C PHE A 27 11.88 -17.36 -3.40
N THR A 28 10.93 -16.47 -3.18
CA THR A 28 11.11 -15.38 -2.21
C THR A 28 10.88 -15.88 -0.79
N TRP A 29 11.61 -15.31 0.17
CA TRP A 29 11.50 -15.70 1.57
C TRP A 29 11.30 -14.46 2.42
N PHE A 30 10.12 -14.37 3.02
CA PHE A 30 9.78 -13.30 3.94
C PHE A 30 10.13 -13.67 5.39
N THR A 31 10.61 -12.69 6.14
CA THR A 31 10.89 -12.80 7.58
C THR A 31 10.61 -11.47 8.26
N MET A 32 9.84 -11.51 9.35
CA MET A 32 9.70 -10.43 10.32
C MET A 32 10.25 -10.90 11.66
N ASN A 33 11.57 -10.95 11.75
CA ASN A 33 12.31 -11.23 12.96
C ASN A 33 12.64 -9.90 13.66
N PRO A 34 11.95 -9.52 14.73
CA PRO A 34 12.23 -8.28 15.44
C PRO A 34 13.62 -8.23 16.10
N ALA A 35 14.35 -9.35 16.12
CA ALA A 35 15.74 -9.41 16.55
C ALA A 35 16.77 -9.25 15.42
N ASP A 36 16.33 -9.24 14.15
CA ASP A 36 17.19 -8.99 12.99
C ASP A 36 16.96 -7.57 12.45
N PRO A 37 17.90 -6.63 12.65
CA PRO A 37 17.76 -5.28 12.14
C PRO A 37 17.87 -5.20 10.61
N LEU A 38 18.28 -6.27 9.93
CA LEU A 38 18.37 -6.30 8.47
C LEU A 38 17.01 -6.50 7.81
N ASP A 39 16.04 -7.10 8.49
CA ASP A 39 14.71 -7.41 7.94
C ASP A 39 14.03 -6.15 7.40
N ALA A 40 14.22 -5.00 8.05
CA ALA A 40 13.68 -3.72 7.59
C ALA A 40 14.24 -3.23 6.24
N ASN A 41 15.36 -3.78 5.76
CA ASN A 41 15.98 -3.42 4.48
C ASN A 41 15.79 -4.50 3.40
N LEU A 42 15.03 -5.56 3.72
CA LEU A 42 14.65 -6.56 2.73
C LEU A 42 13.44 -6.07 1.95
N ASP A 43 13.27 -6.64 0.78
CA ASP A 43 12.16 -6.44 -0.15
C ASP A 43 11.89 -7.82 -0.77
N PRO A 44 11.10 -8.66 -0.08
CA PRO A 44 10.92 -10.05 -0.46
C PRO A 44 10.01 -10.23 -1.67
N ASP A 45 9.02 -9.39 -1.85
CA ASP A 45 8.02 -9.44 -2.93
C ASP A 45 8.43 -8.71 -4.22
N GLN A 46 9.56 -8.01 -4.21
CA GLN A 46 10.23 -7.45 -5.39
C GLN A 46 9.38 -6.43 -6.15
N ASP A 47 8.75 -5.55 -5.41
CA ASP A 47 7.77 -4.57 -5.88
C ASP A 47 8.33 -3.14 -5.98
N GLY A 48 9.64 -3.00 -5.84
CA GLY A 48 10.37 -1.75 -6.06
C GLY A 48 10.56 -1.37 -7.53
N ASN A 49 11.41 -0.37 -7.74
CA ASN A 49 11.66 0.22 -9.04
C ASN A 49 12.75 -0.55 -9.83
N TRP A 50 12.76 -0.36 -11.15
CA TRP A 50 13.86 -0.74 -12.03
C TRP A 50 14.41 0.50 -12.74
N ASP A 51 15.55 1.02 -12.28
CA ASP A 51 16.28 2.10 -12.96
C ASP A 51 16.92 1.59 -14.25
N CYS A 52 16.30 1.92 -15.37
CA CYS A 52 16.72 1.56 -16.71
C CYS A 52 17.42 2.72 -17.46
N THR A 53 17.72 3.85 -16.79
CA THR A 53 18.36 5.02 -17.41
C THR A 53 19.81 4.79 -17.84
N GLY A 54 20.42 3.72 -17.33
CA GLY A 54 21.79 3.31 -17.61
C GLY A 54 21.95 2.26 -18.72
N ALA A 55 23.11 1.60 -18.74
CA ALA A 55 23.35 0.46 -19.63
C ALA A 55 22.71 -0.81 -19.03
N GLY A 56 21.39 -0.93 -19.20
CA GLY A 56 20.57 -1.98 -18.61
C GLY A 56 19.77 -1.48 -17.40
N CYS A 57 18.90 -2.35 -16.87
CA CYS A 57 18.05 -2.05 -15.72
C CYS A 57 18.67 -2.56 -14.43
N VAL A 58 18.67 -1.73 -13.40
CA VAL A 58 19.12 -2.04 -12.04
C VAL A 58 17.92 -1.98 -11.11
N TYR A 59 17.73 -3.02 -10.31
CA TYR A 59 16.65 -3.05 -9.32
C TYR A 59 16.94 -2.12 -8.15
N GLU A 60 15.94 -1.33 -7.76
CA GLU A 60 15.92 -0.43 -6.61
C GLU A 60 14.83 -0.91 -5.64
N PRO A 61 15.22 -1.48 -4.48
CA PRO A 61 14.24 -2.09 -3.57
C PRO A 61 13.24 -1.10 -2.98
N TYR A 62 12.00 -1.54 -2.80
CA TYR A 62 11.02 -0.94 -1.91
C TYR A 62 11.03 -1.74 -0.60
N THR A 63 11.81 -1.24 0.35
CA THR A 63 12.11 -2.06 1.54
C THR A 63 10.92 -2.17 2.49
N ASN A 64 10.86 -3.23 3.30
CA ASN A 64 9.90 -3.38 4.40
C ASN A 64 9.75 -2.12 5.28
N PHE A 65 10.83 -1.34 5.46
CA PHE A 65 10.75 -0.05 6.16
C PHE A 65 9.93 0.98 5.39
N GLN A 66 10.17 1.10 4.10
CA GLN A 66 9.49 2.04 3.21
C GLN A 66 8.02 1.69 3.04
N GLU A 67 7.72 0.41 2.88
CA GLU A 67 6.36 -0.15 2.84
C GLU A 67 5.56 0.19 4.09
N PHE A 68 6.14 -0.06 5.28
CA PHE A 68 5.50 0.23 6.57
C PHE A 68 5.17 1.72 6.77
N TYR A 69 5.85 2.64 6.08
CA TYR A 69 5.51 4.07 6.14
C TYR A 69 4.84 4.57 4.86
N ALA A 70 4.64 3.71 3.87
CA ALA A 70 4.24 4.05 2.51
C ALA A 70 5.03 5.27 1.97
N VAL A 71 6.36 5.14 1.89
CA VAL A 71 7.26 6.20 1.39
C VAL A 71 8.26 5.70 0.36
N THR A 72 8.41 6.38 -0.77
CA THR A 72 9.46 6.05 -1.77
C THR A 72 10.64 7.02 -1.74
N ASP A 73 10.47 8.20 -1.14
CA ASP A 73 11.53 9.19 -1.03
C ASP A 73 12.77 8.61 -0.33
N SER A 74 13.90 8.67 -1.04
CA SER A 74 15.20 8.22 -0.56
C SER A 74 15.65 8.90 0.74
N ASP A 75 15.25 10.15 1.00
CA ASP A 75 15.54 10.85 2.26
C ASP A 75 14.81 10.21 3.45
N PHE A 76 13.74 9.46 3.19
CA PHE A 76 12.93 8.75 4.17
C PHE A 76 13.09 7.23 4.13
N SER A 77 14.01 6.69 3.33
CA SER A 77 14.24 5.25 3.17
C SER A 77 14.85 4.50 4.38
N SER A 78 15.21 5.21 5.46
CA SER A 78 15.79 4.57 6.66
C SER A 78 15.64 5.43 7.91
N PRO A 79 15.75 4.85 9.12
CA PRO A 79 15.72 5.61 10.37
C PRO A 79 16.76 6.74 10.43
N ASN A 80 17.95 6.54 9.83
CA ASN A 80 18.97 7.58 9.77
C ASN A 80 18.61 8.67 8.76
N GLY A 81 18.05 8.31 7.60
CA GLY A 81 17.53 9.26 6.61
C GLY A 81 16.51 10.19 7.24
N VAL A 82 15.46 9.62 7.86
CA VAL A 82 14.40 10.37 8.54
C VAL A 82 14.97 11.35 9.56
N ARG A 83 15.91 10.91 10.42
CA ARG A 83 16.52 11.79 11.44
C ARG A 83 17.41 12.89 10.87
N LEU A 84 17.98 12.70 9.67
CA LEU A 84 18.85 13.68 9.00
C LEU A 84 18.07 14.62 8.06
N SER A 85 16.87 14.24 7.63
CA SER A 85 15.99 15.05 6.76
C SER A 85 15.62 16.40 7.37
N GLY A 86 15.59 16.49 8.70
CA GLY A 86 15.10 17.66 9.41
C GLY A 86 13.58 17.82 9.36
N LEU A 87 12.84 16.76 9.00
CA LEU A 87 11.38 16.73 9.02
C LEU A 87 10.84 17.22 10.38
N ILE A 88 9.82 18.09 10.33
CA ILE A 88 9.22 18.71 11.51
C ILE A 88 7.79 18.23 11.65
N TYR A 89 7.44 17.76 12.85
CA TYR A 89 6.08 17.44 13.26
C TYR A 89 5.76 18.14 14.58
N ASP A 90 4.63 18.84 14.63
CA ASP A 90 4.19 19.64 15.80
C ASP A 90 5.30 20.58 16.35
N GLY A 91 6.02 21.25 15.44
CA GLY A 91 7.09 22.19 15.78
C GLY A 91 8.35 21.56 16.38
N GLN A 92 8.46 20.23 16.41
CA GLN A 92 9.64 19.49 16.83
C GLN A 92 10.23 18.70 15.65
N VAL A 93 11.53 18.48 15.68
CA VAL A 93 12.18 17.57 14.70
C VAL A 93 11.73 16.14 14.98
N VAL A 94 11.43 15.39 13.92
CA VAL A 94 11.08 13.96 13.99
C VAL A 94 12.28 13.14 14.47
N LEU A 95 12.13 12.45 15.59
CA LEU A 95 13.15 11.61 16.21
C LEU A 95 12.65 10.20 16.56
N GLU A 96 11.33 10.05 16.69
CA GLU A 96 10.64 8.80 17.06
C GLU A 96 9.74 8.33 15.92
N TRP A 97 9.51 7.02 15.85
CA TRP A 97 8.72 6.37 14.79
C TRP A 97 7.29 6.92 14.68
N TRP A 98 6.62 7.15 15.82
CA TRP A 98 5.25 7.66 15.85
C TRP A 98 5.15 9.10 15.34
N GLN A 99 6.22 9.90 15.49
CA GLN A 99 6.27 11.25 14.91
C GLN A 99 6.41 11.19 13.40
N PHE A 100 7.17 10.23 12.90
CA PHE A 100 7.34 10.01 11.47
C PHE A 100 6.03 9.55 10.84
N ARG A 101 5.38 8.51 11.41
CA ARG A 101 4.03 8.05 11.02
C ARG A 101 3.02 9.20 10.97
N ALA A 102 2.94 10.00 12.04
CA ALA A 102 2.01 11.11 12.09
C ALA A 102 2.32 12.23 11.06
N ALA A 103 3.60 12.45 10.75
CA ALA A 103 4.02 13.43 9.75
C ALA A 103 3.71 12.98 8.32
N THR A 104 3.93 11.71 7.98
CA THR A 104 3.67 11.15 6.64
C THR A 104 2.18 11.00 6.38
N LEU A 105 1.41 10.57 7.38
CA LEU A 105 -0.03 10.31 7.26
C LEU A 105 -0.90 11.54 7.58
N ASN A 106 -0.26 12.67 7.88
CA ASN A 106 -0.90 13.95 8.16
C ASN A 106 -2.01 13.85 9.22
N PHE A 107 -1.70 13.24 10.38
CA PHE A 107 -2.66 13.07 11.46
C PHE A 107 -3.22 14.42 11.92
N ASP A 108 -4.53 14.48 12.16
CA ASP A 108 -5.17 15.63 12.79
C ASP A 108 -5.35 15.41 14.31
N GLU A 109 -6.04 16.32 15.00
CA GLU A 109 -6.31 16.20 16.45
C GLU A 109 -7.04 14.90 16.84
N THR A 110 -7.66 14.22 15.87
CA THR A 110 -8.38 12.96 16.05
C THR A 110 -7.62 11.74 15.52
N GLY A 111 -6.41 11.93 14.99
CA GLY A 111 -5.57 10.88 14.43
C GLY A 111 -5.91 10.51 12.98
N SER A 112 -7.05 10.94 12.43
CA SER A 112 -7.47 10.61 11.06
C SER A 112 -7.87 11.87 10.32
N SER A 113 -6.95 12.37 9.50
CA SER A 113 -7.24 13.49 8.61
C SER A 113 -8.07 13.01 7.40
N ALA A 114 -8.96 13.86 6.90
CA ALA A 114 -9.68 13.61 5.65
C ALA A 114 -8.78 13.48 4.41
N VAL A 115 -7.48 13.80 4.55
CA VAL A 115 -6.45 13.58 3.52
C VAL A 115 -5.48 12.45 3.86
N ASN A 116 -5.68 11.73 4.96
CA ASN A 116 -4.91 10.52 5.25
C ASN A 116 -5.26 9.48 4.19
N TYR A 117 -4.28 9.10 3.38
CA TYR A 117 -4.49 8.19 2.26
C TYR A 117 -4.45 6.71 2.67
N LEU A 118 -3.93 6.38 3.85
CA LEU A 118 -3.99 5.04 4.45
C LEU A 118 -5.23 4.83 5.34
N LYS A 119 -6.15 5.79 5.36
CA LYS A 119 -7.44 5.65 6.04
C LYS A 119 -8.24 4.47 5.47
N MET A 120 -8.84 3.68 6.36
CA MET A 120 -9.50 2.44 5.96
C MET A 120 -11.01 2.58 5.75
N ASP A 121 -11.79 3.19 6.65
CA ASP A 121 -13.25 3.29 6.51
C ASP A 121 -13.70 4.23 5.39
N GLN A 122 -14.89 3.96 4.86
CA GLN A 122 -15.64 4.94 4.08
C GLN A 122 -16.37 5.90 5.03
N SER A 123 -15.88 7.13 5.20
CA SER A 123 -16.45 8.03 6.22
C SER A 123 -17.78 8.67 5.80
N PHE A 124 -18.06 8.73 4.51
CA PHE A 124 -19.32 9.25 3.96
C PHE A 124 -19.58 8.65 2.57
N SER A 125 -20.82 8.74 2.08
CA SER A 125 -21.26 7.99 0.88
C SER A 125 -20.54 8.32 -0.44
N ASN A 126 -19.86 9.47 -0.50
CA ASN A 126 -19.06 9.90 -1.67
C ASN A 126 -17.56 9.90 -1.36
N ASP A 127 -17.17 9.30 -0.25
CA ASP A 127 -15.78 9.05 0.08
C ASP A 127 -15.29 7.89 -0.79
N ILE A 128 -14.30 8.21 -1.63
CA ILE A 128 -13.61 7.26 -2.50
C ILE A 128 -12.28 6.80 -1.87
N ARG A 129 -11.93 7.35 -0.70
CA ARG A 129 -10.66 7.12 -0.02
C ARG A 129 -10.88 6.20 1.17
N TYR A 130 -11.04 4.93 0.86
CA TYR A 130 -11.23 3.85 1.82
C TYR A 130 -10.51 2.60 1.30
N ALA A 131 -10.05 1.75 2.20
CA ALA A 131 -9.31 0.57 1.84
C ALA A 131 -10.20 -0.48 1.16
N TYR A 132 -9.73 -1.07 0.08
CA TYR A 132 -10.44 -2.08 -0.70
C TYR A 132 -9.43 -3.04 -1.31
N ILE A 133 -9.38 -4.28 -0.84
CA ILE A 133 -8.45 -5.32 -1.31
C ILE A 133 -9.25 -6.45 -1.95
N VAL A 134 -8.90 -6.80 -3.19
CA VAL A 134 -9.58 -7.81 -3.99
C VAL A 134 -8.58 -8.80 -4.57
N ASP A 135 -8.78 -10.08 -4.31
CA ASP A 135 -8.17 -11.12 -5.13
C ASP A 135 -9.06 -11.37 -6.35
N ASP A 136 -8.69 -10.75 -7.47
CA ASP A 136 -9.43 -10.78 -8.73
C ASP A 136 -9.28 -12.08 -9.53
N LYS A 137 -8.45 -13.03 -9.06
CA LYS A 137 -8.16 -14.33 -9.69
C LYS A 137 -7.73 -14.29 -11.16
N ASP A 138 -7.49 -13.11 -11.72
CA ASP A 138 -7.14 -12.97 -13.12
C ASP A 138 -5.75 -13.53 -13.38
N THR A 139 -5.58 -14.23 -14.50
CA THR A 139 -4.29 -14.84 -14.87
C THR A 139 -3.53 -14.01 -15.89
N ASN A 140 -4.17 -12.99 -16.45
CA ASN A 140 -3.63 -12.13 -17.49
C ASN A 140 -4.09 -10.70 -17.24
N PHE A 141 -3.15 -9.77 -17.13
CA PHE A 141 -3.40 -8.33 -16.96
C PHE A 141 -4.42 -7.78 -17.97
N LEU A 142 -4.43 -8.29 -19.20
CA LEU A 142 -5.32 -7.84 -20.27
C LEU A 142 -6.74 -8.44 -20.22
N SER A 143 -7.00 -9.37 -19.31
CA SER A 143 -8.30 -10.00 -19.09
C SER A 143 -8.87 -9.50 -17.77
N LEU A 144 -10.14 -9.11 -17.78
CA LEU A 144 -10.88 -8.63 -16.61
C LEU A 144 -12.11 -9.51 -16.42
N ASP A 145 -12.12 -10.34 -15.37
CA ASP A 145 -13.27 -11.17 -15.00
C ASP A 145 -13.74 -10.88 -13.57
N ALA A 146 -14.66 -9.93 -13.41
CA ALA A 146 -15.24 -9.64 -12.09
C ALA A 146 -16.17 -10.75 -11.53
N GLY A 147 -16.26 -11.91 -12.21
CA GLY A 147 -17.14 -13.01 -11.86
C GLY A 147 -16.62 -13.89 -10.72
N ASP A 148 -15.32 -13.87 -10.46
CA ASP A 148 -14.65 -14.66 -9.42
C ASP A 148 -13.81 -13.84 -8.42
N ASP A 149 -13.91 -12.51 -8.48
CA ASP A 149 -13.36 -11.58 -7.50
C ASP A 149 -13.73 -11.96 -6.05
N GLU A 150 -12.73 -11.96 -5.17
CA GLU A 150 -12.87 -12.19 -3.74
C GLU A 150 -12.42 -10.94 -2.97
N VAL A 151 -13.37 -10.30 -2.29
CA VAL A 151 -13.07 -9.15 -1.42
C VAL A 151 -12.48 -9.66 -0.11
N HIS A 152 -11.27 -9.20 0.22
CA HIS A 152 -10.56 -9.52 1.46
C HIS A 152 -10.62 -8.40 2.49
N LEU A 153 -10.65 -7.15 2.03
CA LEU A 153 -10.76 -5.97 2.87
C LEU A 153 -11.71 -4.97 2.21
N ALA A 154 -12.63 -4.41 3.00
CA ALA A 154 -13.53 -3.37 2.50
C ALA A 154 -13.93 -2.37 3.57
N GLY A 155 -13.48 -1.12 3.40
CA GLY A 155 -13.81 0.02 4.26
C GLY A 155 -15.26 0.47 4.22
N ASN A 156 -16.01 0.07 3.20
CA ASN A 156 -17.44 0.32 3.08
C ASN A 156 -18.31 -0.82 3.64
N TRP A 157 -17.68 -1.88 4.17
CA TRP A 157 -18.34 -2.99 4.86
C TRP A 157 -17.89 -3.03 6.31
N THR A 158 -18.73 -3.60 7.17
CA THR A 158 -18.42 -3.76 8.60
C THR A 158 -18.02 -5.20 8.86
N ASP A 159 -16.89 -5.42 9.51
CA ASP A 159 -16.46 -6.74 9.93
C ASP A 159 -17.49 -7.38 10.87
N ALA A 160 -17.65 -8.70 10.79
CA ALA A 160 -18.56 -9.42 11.68
C ALA A 160 -18.08 -9.40 13.14
N TRP A 161 -16.77 -9.20 13.35
CA TRP A 161 -16.20 -9.02 14.67
C TRP A 161 -16.60 -7.64 15.22
N ASP A 162 -17.28 -7.65 16.36
CA ASP A 162 -17.75 -6.46 17.08
C ASP A 162 -18.74 -5.59 16.26
N ILE A 163 -19.41 -6.20 15.26
CA ILE A 163 -20.53 -5.55 14.59
C ILE A 163 -21.63 -5.18 15.58
N TYR A 164 -22.00 -3.90 15.61
CA TYR A 164 -23.04 -3.39 16.49
C TYR A 164 -24.41 -3.48 15.80
N TYR A 165 -24.46 -3.16 14.50
CA TYR A 165 -25.66 -3.23 13.66
C TYR A 165 -25.67 -4.47 12.77
N GLU A 166 -25.89 -5.66 13.36
CA GLU A 166 -25.86 -6.97 12.67
C GLU A 166 -26.66 -7.05 11.34
N GLY A 167 -27.68 -6.21 11.16
CA GLY A 167 -28.48 -6.15 9.93
C GLY A 167 -27.83 -5.40 8.74
N SER A 168 -26.66 -4.80 8.92
CA SER A 168 -26.00 -3.95 7.91
C SER A 168 -24.50 -4.29 7.73
N PRO A 169 -24.13 -5.55 7.44
CA PRO A 169 -22.71 -5.92 7.25
C PRO A 169 -22.08 -5.25 6.01
N PHE A 170 -22.90 -4.81 5.06
CA PHE A 170 -22.48 -4.13 3.83
C PHE A 170 -22.61 -2.60 3.91
N SER A 171 -22.47 -2.04 5.11
CA SER A 171 -22.33 -0.60 5.32
C SER A 171 -21.01 -0.28 6.00
N ALA A 172 -20.53 0.95 5.81
CA ALA A 172 -19.31 1.42 6.44
C ALA A 172 -19.40 1.34 7.98
N PRO A 173 -18.29 1.04 8.67
CA PRO A 173 -18.28 0.88 10.11
C PRO A 173 -18.56 2.19 10.84
N VAL A 174 -19.30 2.12 11.94
CA VAL A 174 -19.48 3.24 12.86
C VAL A 174 -18.42 3.17 13.96
N ARG A 175 -17.27 3.82 13.73
CA ARG A 175 -16.13 3.87 14.68
C ARG A 175 -16.54 4.17 16.13
N GLY A 176 -17.50 5.08 16.32
CA GLY A 176 -17.98 5.51 17.65
C GLY A 176 -18.69 4.43 18.49
N VAL A 177 -19.04 3.30 17.90
CA VAL A 177 -19.59 2.12 18.62
C VAL A 177 -18.64 0.92 18.62
N GLY A 178 -17.42 1.07 18.09
CA GLY A 178 -16.40 0.02 18.04
C GLY A 178 -16.52 -0.94 16.86
N GLU A 179 -17.23 -0.54 15.79
CA GLU A 179 -17.24 -1.29 14.52
C GLU A 179 -15.97 -1.03 13.73
N HIS A 180 -15.52 -2.04 12.97
CA HIS A 180 -14.31 -1.98 12.14
C HIS A 180 -14.62 -2.37 10.69
N GLU A 181 -13.74 -1.96 9.79
CA GLU A 181 -13.74 -2.29 8.37
C GLU A 181 -13.63 -3.80 8.21
N PHE A 182 -14.36 -4.37 7.25
CA PHE A 182 -14.23 -5.79 6.94
C PHE A 182 -12.77 -6.11 6.60
N GLY A 183 -12.17 -7.10 7.29
CA GLY A 183 -10.79 -7.50 7.06
C GLY A 183 -9.71 -6.52 7.55
N TRP A 184 -10.06 -5.54 8.41
CA TRP A 184 -9.15 -4.49 8.89
C TRP A 184 -7.78 -4.99 9.37
N TYR A 185 -7.79 -6.15 10.04
CA TYR A 185 -6.61 -6.77 10.66
C TYR A 185 -5.52 -7.18 9.66
N LEU A 186 -5.80 -7.14 8.36
CA LEU A 186 -4.80 -7.39 7.31
C LEU A 186 -3.76 -6.27 7.24
N LEU A 187 -4.16 -5.02 7.43
CA LEU A 187 -3.28 -3.85 7.27
C LEU A 187 -3.21 -2.95 8.52
N ASP A 188 -4.21 -2.98 9.39
CA ASP A 188 -4.20 -2.23 10.65
C ASP A 188 -3.85 -3.17 11.81
N HIS A 189 -2.73 -2.88 12.48
CA HIS A 189 -2.20 -3.69 13.57
C HIS A 189 -2.31 -3.01 14.94
N ASP A 190 -2.55 -1.70 15.00
CA ASP A 190 -2.68 -0.92 16.23
C ASP A 190 -4.12 -0.51 16.56
N ASN A 191 -5.06 -0.87 15.68
CA ASN A 191 -6.50 -0.70 15.78
C ASN A 191 -6.94 0.77 15.83
N ASP A 192 -6.35 1.60 14.98
CA ASP A 192 -6.68 3.03 14.85
C ASP A 192 -7.47 3.39 13.57
N HIS A 193 -7.87 2.38 12.79
CA HIS A 193 -8.57 2.47 11.50
C HIS A 193 -7.74 3.13 10.40
N ILE A 194 -6.41 2.99 10.47
CA ILE A 194 -5.44 3.46 9.51
C ILE A 194 -4.49 2.30 9.24
N ALA A 195 -4.28 1.98 7.96
CA ALA A 195 -3.33 0.94 7.58
C ALA A 195 -1.90 1.34 8.01
N GLU A 196 -1.10 0.34 8.36
CA GLU A 196 0.31 0.48 8.76
C GLU A 196 1.26 0.45 7.56
N GLY A 197 0.77 0.82 6.37
CA GLY A 197 1.52 0.77 5.12
C GLY A 197 0.93 -0.22 4.12
N THR A 198 1.81 -0.77 3.30
CA THR A 198 1.54 -1.82 2.30
C THR A 198 1.92 -3.19 2.86
N ASP A 199 1.52 -4.28 2.20
CA ASP A 199 1.81 -5.66 2.61
C ASP A 199 3.18 -6.13 2.05
N PRO A 200 4.24 -6.27 2.87
CA PRO A 200 5.59 -6.65 2.45
C PRO A 200 5.76 -8.12 2.01
N THR A 201 4.64 -8.79 1.81
CA THR A 201 4.56 -10.14 1.27
C THR A 201 3.83 -10.19 -0.06
N ASN A 202 3.33 -9.05 -0.54
CA ASN A 202 2.48 -8.95 -1.71
C ASN A 202 2.77 -7.65 -2.49
N TRP A 203 3.42 -7.82 -3.64
CA TRP A 203 3.85 -6.77 -4.56
C TRP A 203 2.78 -5.77 -5.07
N ASP A 204 1.51 -6.06 -4.79
CA ASP A 204 0.31 -5.36 -5.24
C ASP A 204 -0.71 -5.60 -4.14
N THR A 205 -0.67 -4.73 -3.13
CA THR A 205 -1.35 -4.93 -1.85
C THR A 205 -2.86 -5.01 -2.03
N ASP A 206 -3.43 -4.20 -2.93
CA ASP A 206 -4.87 -4.18 -3.15
C ASP A 206 -5.36 -5.12 -4.26
N GLY A 207 -4.48 -5.56 -5.16
CA GLY A 207 -4.71 -6.58 -6.17
C GLY A 207 -5.06 -6.03 -7.55
N ASP A 208 -4.96 -4.72 -7.78
CA ASP A 208 -5.37 -4.07 -9.04
C ASP A 208 -4.32 -4.12 -10.17
N TRP A 209 -3.20 -4.82 -9.93
CA TRP A 209 -2.05 -5.00 -10.81
C TRP A 209 -1.17 -3.77 -11.02
N MET A 210 -1.45 -2.67 -10.33
CA MET A 210 -0.45 -1.66 -10.04
C MET A 210 0.42 -2.16 -8.88
N VAL A 211 1.63 -1.62 -8.79
CA VAL A 211 2.62 -2.08 -7.82
C VAL A 211 2.70 -1.00 -6.76
N ASP A 212 2.79 -1.40 -5.51
CA ASP A 212 2.70 -0.48 -4.38
C ASP A 212 3.70 0.68 -4.47
N TRP A 213 4.96 0.40 -4.82
CA TRP A 213 5.98 1.43 -5.00
C TRP A 213 5.56 2.50 -6.01
N PHE A 214 4.97 2.11 -7.15
CA PHE A 214 4.59 3.07 -8.19
C PHE A 214 3.49 4.01 -7.73
N GLU A 215 2.51 3.50 -7.02
CA GLU A 215 1.39 4.29 -6.53
C GLU A 215 1.84 5.28 -5.47
N VAL A 216 2.66 4.81 -4.53
CA VAL A 216 3.23 5.68 -3.49
C VAL A 216 4.17 6.71 -4.11
N HIS A 217 4.93 6.34 -5.14
CA HIS A 217 5.85 7.24 -5.83
C HIS A 217 5.12 8.33 -6.63
N ASP A 218 4.08 7.97 -7.39
CA ASP A 218 3.29 8.92 -8.20
C ASP A 218 2.66 9.99 -7.30
N ASP A 219 2.03 9.56 -6.21
CA ASP A 219 1.49 10.43 -5.16
C ASP A 219 2.55 11.38 -4.53
N GLU A 220 3.80 10.91 -4.41
CA GLU A 220 4.93 11.70 -3.89
C GLU A 220 5.44 12.72 -4.91
N GLU A 221 5.48 12.36 -6.20
CA GLU A 221 5.91 13.24 -7.29
C GLU A 221 4.91 14.38 -7.54
N ASP A 222 3.61 14.07 -7.51
CA ASP A 222 2.56 15.03 -7.83
C ASP A 222 2.03 15.80 -6.59
N GLY A 223 2.30 15.26 -5.39
CA GLY A 223 1.93 15.82 -4.10
C GLY A 223 0.47 15.59 -3.70
N VAL A 224 -0.26 14.70 -4.38
CA VAL A 224 -1.68 14.38 -4.19
C VAL A 224 -1.83 12.98 -3.63
N ARG A 225 -1.45 12.79 -2.36
CA ARG A 225 -1.65 11.50 -1.66
C ARG A 225 -3.07 10.93 -1.81
N GLY A 226 -3.16 9.69 -2.27
CA GLY A 226 -4.35 8.89 -2.35
C GLY A 226 -5.23 9.18 -3.56
N ASP A 227 -4.69 9.61 -4.69
CA ASP A 227 -5.40 9.54 -5.98
C ASP A 227 -4.98 8.35 -6.84
N SER A 228 -3.74 7.85 -6.73
CA SER A 228 -3.42 6.40 -6.75
C SER A 228 -3.31 5.91 -5.31
N SER A 229 -3.49 4.63 -5.01
CA SER A 229 -3.33 4.16 -3.64
C SER A 229 -3.12 2.65 -3.56
N PRO A 230 -2.05 2.19 -2.88
CA PRO A 230 -1.71 0.76 -2.77
C PRO A 230 -2.64 -0.06 -1.88
N ILE A 231 -3.76 0.52 -1.46
CA ILE A 231 -4.72 -0.16 -0.56
C ILE A 231 -6.14 0.00 -1.06
N ARG A 232 -6.33 0.48 -2.30
CA ARG A 232 -7.64 0.81 -2.85
C ARG A 232 -7.69 0.31 -4.27
N TYR A 233 -8.15 -0.93 -4.40
CA TYR A 233 -8.33 -1.58 -5.69
C TYR A 233 -9.01 -0.63 -6.66
N ASP A 234 -8.23 -0.06 -7.57
CA ASP A 234 -8.69 0.83 -8.60
C ASP A 234 -8.94 -0.01 -9.87
N SER A 235 -9.12 0.67 -10.99
CA SER A 235 -9.24 -0.01 -12.26
C SER A 235 -7.85 -0.25 -12.86
N ARG A 236 -7.61 -1.47 -13.35
CA ARG A 236 -6.48 -1.81 -14.24
C ARG A 236 -6.44 -1.01 -15.55
N GLN A 237 -7.36 -0.06 -15.73
CA GLN A 237 -7.42 0.83 -16.88
C GLN A 237 -6.49 2.00 -16.64
N THR A 238 -5.30 1.94 -17.24
CA THR A 238 -4.56 3.15 -17.56
C THR A 238 -5.50 4.10 -18.31
N GLY A 239 -5.76 5.29 -17.76
CA GLY A 239 -6.43 6.37 -18.47
C GLY A 239 -5.71 6.75 -19.76
#